data_AF-A0AAU3AXR4-F1
#
_entry.id   AF-A0AAU3AXR4-F1
#
_cell.length_a   1.000
_cell.length_b   1.000
_cell.length_c   1.000
_cell.angle_alpha   90.00
_cell.angle_beta   90.00
_cell.angle_gamma   90.00
#
_symmetry.space_group_name_H-M   'P 1'
#
loop_
_entity.id
_entity.type
_entity.pdbx_description
1 polymer ?
#
loop_
_entity_poly.entity_id
_entity_poly.type
_entity_poly.pdbx_seq_one_letter_code
_entity_poly.pdbx_strand_id
1 'polypeptide(L)'
;MSDSVSPRLAALLFLERVQLDDLARTRRWIERERQRVAEEAARRPLPPPPDWVIAYVRRGAGKARLPEGVHVGGCSMAPGQPAAVSREQALAALAEGAPACDFCWPDTALGMLV
;
A
#
# COMPACT_ATOMS: atom_id res chain seq x y z
N MET A 1 -62.56 -8.38 -14.46
CA MET A 1 -61.66 -7.84 -15.49
C MET A 1 -60.33 -8.54 -15.32
N SER A 2 -60.07 -9.54 -16.16
CA SER A 2 -58.90 -10.41 -16.08
C SER A 2 -57.81 -9.82 -16.98
N ASP A 3 -56.80 -9.19 -16.40
CA ASP A 3 -55.54 -8.95 -17.09
C ASP A 3 -54.83 -10.29 -17.26
N SER A 4 -55.14 -11.00 -18.35
CA SER A 4 -54.40 -12.21 -18.71
C SER A 4 -53.03 -11.80 -19.22
N VAL A 5 -52.04 -11.85 -18.34
CA VAL A 5 -50.62 -11.72 -18.70
C VAL A 5 -50.30 -12.72 -19.82
N SER A 6 -49.71 -12.26 -20.92
CA SER A 6 -49.34 -13.17 -22.01
C SER A 6 -48.36 -14.24 -21.51
N PRO A 7 -48.42 -15.49 -21.99
CA PRO A 7 -47.50 -16.55 -21.58
C PRO A 7 -46.03 -16.16 -21.73
N ARG A 8 -45.71 -15.35 -22.74
CA ARG A 8 -44.36 -14.81 -22.96
C ARG A 8 -43.94 -13.84 -21.87
N LEU A 9 -44.82 -12.93 -21.45
CA LEU A 9 -44.53 -12.00 -20.36
C LEU A 9 -44.33 -12.75 -19.04
N ALA A 10 -45.14 -13.77 -18.76
CA ALA A 10 -44.95 -14.63 -17.58
C ALA A 10 -43.59 -15.33 -17.58
N ALA A 11 -43.15 -15.86 -18.72
CA ALA A 11 -41.85 -16.50 -18.87
C ALA A 11 -40.68 -15.52 -18.65
N LEU A 12 -40.80 -14.28 -19.15
CA LEU A 12 -39.77 -13.26 -18.97
C LEU A 12 -39.66 -12.79 -17.52
N LEU A 13 -40.79 -12.60 -16.83
CA LEU A 13 -40.81 -12.23 -15.40
C LEU A 13 -40.21 -13.35 -14.53
N PHE A 14 -40.47 -14.62 -14.89
CA PHE A 14 -39.85 -15.75 -14.23
C PHE A 14 -38.33 -15.75 -14.46
N LEU A 15 -37.88 -15.58 -15.71
CA LEU A 15 -36.47 -15.52 -16.05
C LEU A 15 -35.75 -14.37 -15.32
N GLU A 16 -36.36 -13.19 -15.24
CA GLU A 16 -35.82 -12.05 -14.51
C GLU A 16 -35.56 -12.40 -13.04
N ARG A 17 -36.51 -13.08 -12.39
CA ARG A 17 -36.34 -13.51 -11.00
C ARG A 17 -35.19 -14.48 -10.82
N VAL A 18 -35.10 -15.48 -11.71
CA VAL A 18 -33.98 -16.44 -11.72
C VAL A 18 -32.65 -15.72 -11.91
N GLN A 19 -32.57 -14.78 -12.86
CA GLN A 19 -31.37 -14.00 -13.11
C GLN A 19 -30.96 -13.15 -11.91
N LEU A 20 -31.91 -12.55 -11.21
CA LEU A 20 -31.64 -11.78 -9.99
C LEU A 20 -31.09 -12.68 -8.87
N ASP A 21 -31.66 -13.87 -8.69
CA ASP A 21 -31.21 -14.83 -7.69
C ASP A 21 -29.80 -15.35 -8.00
N ASP A 22 -29.52 -15.64 -9.27
CA ASP A 22 -28.21 -16.09 -9.74
C ASP A 22 -27.16 -14.97 -9.65
N LEU A 23 -27.54 -13.73 -9.95
CA LEU A 23 -26.67 -12.56 -9.73
C LEU A 23 -26.36 -12.39 -8.25
N ALA A 24 -27.36 -12.51 -7.37
CA ALA A 24 -27.15 -12.43 -5.93
C ALA A 24 -26.21 -13.54 -5.43
N ARG A 25 -26.35 -14.77 -5.96
CA ARG A 25 -25.45 -15.89 -5.68
C ARG A 25 -24.01 -15.59 -6.11
N THR A 26 -23.85 -15.08 -7.32
CA THR A 26 -22.55 -14.71 -7.90
C THR A 26 -21.87 -13.62 -7.07
N ARG A 27 -22.61 -12.59 -6.65
CA ARG A 27 -22.09 -11.53 -5.77
C ARG A 27 -21.56 -12.08 -4.45
N ARG A 28 -22.26 -13.06 -3.84
CA ARG A 28 -21.77 -13.73 -2.63
C ARG A 28 -20.47 -14.50 -2.87
N TRP A 29 -20.31 -15.11 -4.05
CA TRP A 29 -19.06 -15.80 -4.41
C TRP A 29 -17.91 -14.83 -4.60
N ILE A 30 -18.15 -13.71 -5.28
CA ILE A 30 -17.16 -12.64 -5.46
C ILE A 30 -16.66 -12.12 -4.11
N GLU A 31 -17.57 -11.86 -3.17
CA GLU A 31 -17.18 -11.35 -1.86
C GLU A 31 -16.32 -12.35 -1.08
N ARG A 32 -16.69 -13.63 -1.11
CA ARG A 32 -15.86 -14.67 -0.50
C ARG A 32 -14.49 -14.80 -1.15
N GLU A 33 -14.41 -14.68 -2.47
CA GLU A 33 -13.13 -14.77 -3.16
C GLU A 33 -12.25 -13.56 -2.87
N ARG A 34 -12.84 -12.35 -2.80
CA ARG A 34 -12.14 -11.14 -2.35
C ARG A 34 -11.58 -11.31 -0.95
N GLN A 35 -12.37 -11.85 -0.02
CA GLN A 35 -11.91 -12.15 1.33
C GLN A 35 -10.74 -13.13 1.32
N ARG A 36 -10.83 -14.23 0.56
CA ARG A 36 -9.73 -15.21 0.43
C ARG A 36 -8.45 -14.58 -0.11
N VAL A 37 -8.54 -13.75 -1.15
CA VAL A 37 -7.40 -13.02 -1.72
C VAL A 37 -6.80 -12.06 -0.70
N ALA A 38 -7.62 -11.33 0.06
CA ALA A 38 -7.16 -10.40 1.10
C ALA A 38 -6.45 -11.15 2.25
N GLU A 39 -7.00 -12.27 2.70
CA GLU A 39 -6.37 -13.11 3.72
C GLU A 39 -5.05 -13.74 3.23
N GLU A 40 -4.97 -14.15 1.97
CA GLU A 40 -3.71 -14.62 1.38
C GLU A 40 -2.68 -13.50 1.33
N ALA A 41 -3.07 -12.30 0.88
CA ALA A 41 -2.19 -11.13 0.87
C ALA A 41 -1.69 -10.77 2.29
N ALA A 42 -2.55 -10.85 3.31
CA ALA A 42 -2.18 -10.60 4.69
C ALA A 42 -1.25 -11.68 5.28
N ARG A 43 -1.31 -12.92 4.76
CA ARG A 43 -0.41 -14.02 5.14
C ARG A 43 0.94 -13.96 4.44
N ARG A 44 1.08 -13.20 3.35
CA ARG A 44 2.37 -13.04 2.69
C ARG A 44 3.34 -12.34 3.65
N PRO A 45 4.58 -12.82 3.77
CA PRO A 45 5.57 -12.12 4.57
C PRO A 45 5.70 -10.70 4.03
N LEU A 46 5.82 -9.74 4.96
CA LEU A 46 6.13 -8.36 4.60
C LEU A 46 7.41 -8.36 3.74
N PRO A 47 7.50 -7.48 2.72
CA PRO A 47 8.75 -7.30 2.03
C PRO A 47 9.84 -6.99 3.06
N PRO A 48 11.09 -7.42 2.83
CA PRO A 48 12.18 -7.03 3.70
C PRO A 48 12.20 -5.50 3.82
N PRO A 49 12.57 -4.96 5.00
CA PRO A 49 12.70 -3.52 5.15
C PRO A 49 13.67 -3.00 4.08
N PRO A 50 13.41 -1.80 3.52
CA PRO A 50 14.31 -1.20 2.54
C PRO A 50 15.68 -0.99 3.18
N ASP A 51 16.78 -1.23 2.47
CA ASP A 51 18.13 -1.11 3.02
C ASP A 51 18.46 0.31 3.53
N TRP A 52 17.77 1.32 2.99
CA TRP A 52 17.99 2.73 3.30
C TRP A 52 16.67 3.48 3.35
N VAL A 53 16.57 4.42 4.30
CA VAL A 53 15.43 5.33 4.39
C VAL A 53 15.88 6.75 4.67
N ILE A 54 15.09 7.73 4.20
CA ILE A 54 15.26 9.14 4.55
C ILE A 54 14.08 9.57 5.42
N ALA A 55 14.36 9.99 6.64
CA ALA A 55 13.39 10.64 7.49
C ALA A 55 13.24 12.11 7.11
N TYR A 56 12.03 12.65 7.21
CA TYR A 56 11.74 14.05 6.82
C TYR A 56 10.96 14.77 7.92
N VAL A 57 11.38 16.00 8.24
CA VAL A 57 10.56 16.91 9.07
C VAL A 57 9.59 17.69 8.17
N ARG A 58 8.33 17.76 8.59
CA ARG A 58 7.38 18.76 8.06
C ARG A 58 7.56 20.09 8.79
N ARG A 59 8.08 21.12 8.10
CA ARG A 59 8.09 22.49 8.64
C ARG A 59 6.78 23.23 8.32
N GLY A 60 5.71 22.95 9.04
CA GLY A 60 4.43 23.67 8.90
C GLY A 60 3.73 23.48 7.54
N ALA A 61 2.51 24.01 7.42
CA ALA A 61 1.72 23.87 6.19
C ALA A 61 2.35 24.68 5.04
N GLY A 62 2.62 24.02 3.91
CA GLY A 62 3.07 24.65 2.66
C GLY A 62 4.59 24.77 2.45
N LYS A 63 5.44 24.28 3.36
CA LYS A 63 6.90 24.26 3.13
C LYS A 63 7.39 22.91 2.60
N ALA A 64 8.48 22.94 1.84
CA ALA A 64 9.17 21.74 1.38
C ALA A 64 9.60 20.86 2.58
N ARG A 65 9.49 19.54 2.41
CA ARG A 65 10.04 18.57 3.37
C ARG A 65 11.55 18.64 3.28
N LEU A 66 12.23 18.84 4.41
CA LEU A 66 13.68 18.75 4.47
C LEU A 66 14.05 17.38 5.04
N PRO A 67 15.10 16.73 4.50
CA PRO A 67 15.60 15.49 5.07
C PRO A 67 16.10 15.77 6.50
N GLU A 68 15.55 15.04 7.44
CA GLU A 68 15.94 15.06 8.86
C GLU A 68 17.14 14.17 9.12
N GLY A 69 17.27 13.09 8.34
CA GLY A 69 18.32 12.11 8.50
C GLY A 69 18.22 11.02 7.45
N VAL A 70 19.37 10.57 6.96
CA VAL A 70 19.50 9.28 6.26
C VAL A 70 19.69 8.20 7.33
N HIS A 71 19.12 7.02 7.10
CA HIS A 71 19.20 5.88 8.02
C HIS A 71 19.36 4.56 7.24
N VAL A 72 19.96 3.56 7.89
CA VAL A 72 19.85 2.15 7.48
C VAL A 72 18.40 1.69 7.66
N GLY A 73 17.97 0.78 6.80
CA GLY A 73 16.71 0.06 6.87
C GLY A 73 16.39 -0.49 8.25
N GLY A 74 15.19 -0.19 8.74
CA GLY A 74 14.72 -0.70 10.03
C GLY A 74 15.34 -0.02 11.27
N CYS A 75 16.08 1.08 11.11
CA CYS A 75 16.57 1.86 12.26
C CYS A 75 15.39 2.36 13.12
N SER A 76 15.35 1.95 14.39
CA SER A 76 14.30 2.36 15.35
C SER A 76 14.34 3.85 15.70
N MET A 77 15.42 4.54 15.35
CA MET A 77 15.60 5.97 15.58
C MET A 77 15.18 6.84 14.39
N ALA A 78 14.71 6.25 13.29
CA ALA A 78 14.18 7.00 12.15
C ALA A 78 12.81 7.61 12.51
N PRO A 79 12.68 8.95 12.58
CA PRO A 79 11.45 9.59 13.02
C PRO A 79 10.36 9.58 11.94
N GLY A 80 9.11 9.61 12.40
CA GLY A 80 7.94 9.83 11.54
C GLY A 80 7.66 8.71 10.55
N GLN A 81 7.42 9.09 9.29
CA GLN A 81 7.18 8.16 8.17
C GLN A 81 8.35 8.31 7.19
N PRO A 82 9.47 7.61 7.43
CA PRO A 82 10.64 7.71 6.58
C PRO A 82 10.34 7.08 5.20
N ALA A 83 10.90 7.67 4.15
CA ALA A 83 10.72 7.18 2.79
C ALA A 83 11.82 6.17 2.45
N ALA A 84 11.44 5.04 1.87
CA ALA A 84 12.38 4.09 1.29
C ALA A 84 13.13 4.73 0.12
N VAL A 85 14.45 4.57 0.08
CA VAL A 85 15.30 5.10 -0.99
C VAL A 85 16.30 4.04 -1.46
N SER A 86 16.80 4.18 -2.69
CA SER A 86 17.91 3.37 -3.18
C SER A 86 19.22 3.77 -2.49
N ARG A 87 20.25 2.92 -2.63
CA ARG A 87 21.59 3.23 -2.15
C ARG A 87 22.13 4.52 -2.75
N GLU A 88 21.92 4.72 -4.05
CA GLU A 88 22.37 5.91 -4.78
C GLU A 88 21.65 7.17 -4.30
N GLN A 89 20.36 7.06 -4.00
CA GLN A 89 19.58 8.17 -3.44
C GLN A 89 20.02 8.52 -2.02
N ALA A 90 20.36 7.51 -1.19
CA ALA A 90 20.90 7.74 0.14
C ALA A 90 22.27 8.45 0.07
N LEU A 91 23.15 8.01 -0.83
CA LEU A 91 24.44 8.66 -1.09
C LEU A 91 24.25 10.10 -1.60
N ALA A 92 23.36 10.31 -2.56
CA ALA A 92 23.06 11.64 -3.09
C ALA A 92 22.53 12.58 -2.00
N ALA A 93 21.59 12.11 -1.16
CA ALA A 93 21.06 12.90 -0.05
C ALA A 93 22.15 13.31 0.95
N LEU A 94 23.06 12.39 1.31
CA LEU A 94 24.19 12.70 2.18
C LEU A 94 25.15 13.70 1.53
N ALA A 95 25.44 13.54 0.23
CA ALA A 95 26.28 14.46 -0.53
C ALA A 95 25.65 15.86 -0.66
N GLU A 96 24.31 15.95 -0.71
CA GLU A 96 23.54 17.19 -0.70
C GLU A 96 23.42 17.81 0.71
N GLY A 97 24.00 17.17 1.73
CA GLY A 97 24.08 17.70 3.10
C GLY A 97 22.96 17.24 4.03
N ALA A 98 22.17 16.21 3.65
CA ALA A 98 21.32 15.54 4.62
C ALA A 98 22.19 14.92 5.73
N PRO A 99 21.80 15.04 7.01
CA PRO A 99 22.60 14.47 8.09
C PRO A 99 22.52 12.93 8.07
N ALA A 100 23.63 12.29 8.46
CA ALA A 100 23.65 10.86 8.74
C ALA A 100 23.11 10.61 10.16
N CYS A 101 22.42 9.49 10.36
CA CYS A 101 21.97 9.10 11.70
C CYS A 101 23.13 8.58 12.55
N ASP A 102 23.38 9.23 13.68
CA ASP A 102 24.41 8.88 14.67
C ASP A 102 24.19 7.55 15.41
N PHE A 103 23.07 6.85 15.17
CA PHE A 103 22.79 5.54 15.79
C PHE A 103 23.02 4.36 14.86
N CYS A 104 22.75 4.52 13.56
CA CYS A 104 22.92 3.45 12.57
C CYS A 104 24.08 3.68 11.60
N TRP A 105 24.73 4.84 11.67
CA TRP A 105 25.95 5.23 10.93
C TRP A 105 25.84 4.86 9.44
N PRO A 106 24.80 5.38 8.76
CA PRO A 106 24.47 4.99 7.40
C PRO A 106 25.57 5.39 6.41
N ASP A 107 26.28 6.48 6.65
CA ASP A 107 27.44 6.94 5.88
C ASP A 107 28.61 5.94 5.95
N THR A 108 28.87 5.37 7.12
CA THR A 108 29.86 4.30 7.32
C THR A 108 29.40 3.02 6.62
N ALA A 109 28.14 2.63 6.81
CA ALA A 109 27.56 1.46 6.15
C ALA A 109 27.53 1.60 4.60
N LEU A 110 27.42 2.83 4.10
CA LEU A 110 27.53 3.17 2.68
C LEU A 110 28.98 3.24 2.18
N GLY A 111 29.96 3.21 3.08
CA GLY A 111 31.39 3.24 2.77
C GLY A 111 31.94 4.64 2.45
N MET A 112 31.29 5.70 2.93
CA MET A 112 31.78 7.08 2.74
C MET A 112 32.83 7.48 3.77
N LEU A 113 32.75 6.89 4.97
CA LEU A 113 33.76 7.04 6.02
C LEU A 113 34.53 5.71 6.11
N VAL A 114 35.86 5.82 6.09
CA VAL A 114 36.83 4.71 6.24
C VAL A 114 37.47 4.74 7.62
#